data_AF-A0AA35R1N6-F1
#
_entry.id   AF-A0AA35R1N6-F1
#
_cell.length_a   1.000
_cell.length_b   1.000
_cell.length_c   1.000
_cell.angle_alpha   90.00
_cell.angle_beta   90.00
_cell.angle_gamma   90.00
#
_symmetry.space_group_name_H-M   'P 1'
#
loop_
_entity.id
_entity.type
_entity.pdbx_description
1 polymer ?
#
loop_
_entity_poly.entity_id
_entity_poly.type
_entity_poly.pdbx_seq_one_letter_code
_entity_poly.pdbx_strand_id
1 'polypeptide(L)'
;MPQSDRTFSFIFSTPTNSYFLKAAAGIEKGSSRPGHDIVGQVSLRHIYEIAKIKSEDPSFAGVSLESVCKTLIGSAKSFGIEIVR
;
A
#
# COMPACT_ATOMS: atom_id res chain seq x y z
N MET A 1 -5.34 -41.49 -5.09
CA MET A 1 -4.98 -40.98 -6.44
C MET A 1 -3.89 -39.93 -6.24
N PRO A 2 -2.70 -40.08 -6.83
CA PRO A 2 -1.57 -39.19 -6.57
C PRO A 2 -1.80 -37.84 -7.27
N GLN A 3 -1.88 -36.74 -6.51
CA GLN A 3 -1.77 -35.39 -7.05
C GLN A 3 -0.30 -35.17 -7.43
N SER A 4 0.03 -35.46 -8.69
CA SER A 4 1.34 -35.20 -9.29
C SER A 4 1.21 -34.21 -10.44
N ASP A 5 0.47 -33.12 -10.21
CA ASP A 5 0.57 -31.92 -11.04
C ASP A 5 1.35 -30.89 -10.24
N ARG A 6 2.66 -30.80 -10.50
CA ARG A 6 3.56 -29.76 -9.95
C ARG A 6 3.32 -28.42 -10.65
N THR A 7 2.06 -28.08 -10.85
CA THR A 7 1.62 -26.91 -11.59
C THR A 7 1.53 -25.76 -10.60
N PHE A 8 2.57 -24.94 -10.58
CA PHE A 8 2.61 -23.72 -9.77
C PHE A 8 1.90 -22.61 -10.55
N SER A 9 0.75 -22.17 -10.05
CA SER A 9 0.09 -20.96 -10.55
C SER A 9 0.76 -19.74 -9.91
N PHE A 10 1.55 -19.02 -10.70
CA PHE A 10 2.12 -17.75 -10.28
C PHE A 10 1.08 -16.64 -10.49
N ILE A 11 0.63 -16.05 -9.39
CA ILE A 11 -0.28 -14.91 -9.41
C ILE A 11 0.56 -13.65 -9.25
N PHE A 12 0.53 -12.77 -10.25
CA PHE A 12 1.16 -11.46 -10.18
C PHE A 12 0.19 -10.48 -9.52
N SER A 13 0.36 -10.26 -8.22
CA SER A 13 -0.42 -9.27 -7.48
C SER A 13 0.16 -7.87 -7.64
N THR A 14 -0.68 -6.84 -7.48
CA THR A 14 -0.17 -5.46 -7.37
C THR A 14 0.87 -5.31 -6.26
N PRO A 15 1.84 -4.39 -6.44
CA PRO A 15 2.87 -4.16 -5.45
C PRO A 15 2.29 -3.73 -4.09
N THR A 16 3.02 -4.05 -3.03
CA THR A 16 2.60 -3.80 -1.64
C THR A 16 2.30 -2.32 -1.39
N ASN A 17 1.41 -2.03 -0.44
CA ASN A 17 1.11 -0.65 0.01
C ASN A 17 2.38 0.15 0.29
N SER A 18 3.34 -0.50 0.94
CA SER A 18 4.65 0.07 1.27
C SER A 18 5.38 0.62 0.05
N TYR A 19 5.28 -0.04 -1.11
CA TYR A 19 5.93 0.41 -2.33
C TYR A 19 5.27 1.68 -2.88
N PHE A 20 3.92 1.68 -2.98
CA PHE A 20 3.17 2.85 -3.43
C PHE A 20 3.35 4.06 -2.52
N LEU A 21 3.34 3.85 -1.20
CA LEU A 21 3.55 4.93 -0.23
C LEU A 21 4.96 5.50 -0.31
N LYS A 22 5.97 4.64 -0.47
CA LYS A 22 7.36 5.05 -0.70
C LYS A 22 7.52 5.85 -1.98
N ALA A 23 6.92 5.36 -3.08
CA ALA A 23 6.96 6.04 -4.37
C ALA A 23 6.26 7.41 -4.32
N ALA A 24 5.09 7.48 -3.69
CA ALA A 24 4.35 8.74 -3.52
C ALA A 24 5.07 9.73 -2.57
N ALA A 25 5.79 9.23 -1.57
CA ALA A 25 6.59 10.06 -0.66
C ALA A 25 7.98 10.40 -1.20
N GLY A 26 8.42 9.76 -2.30
CA GLY A 26 9.77 9.92 -2.85
C GLY A 26 10.88 9.35 -1.97
N ILE A 27 10.60 8.33 -1.15
CA ILE A 27 11.55 7.75 -0.19
C ILE A 27 11.88 6.29 -0.51
N GLU A 28 13.12 5.87 -0.26
CA GLU A 28 13.55 4.49 -0.47
C GLU A 28 13.39 3.63 0.79
N LYS A 29 13.61 4.24 1.96
CA LYS A 29 13.52 3.61 3.29
C LYS A 29 12.43 4.26 4.13
N GLY A 30 11.74 3.45 4.94
CA GLY A 30 10.79 3.94 5.94
C GLY A 30 11.50 4.51 7.17
N SER A 31 10.74 5.21 8.03
CA SER A 31 11.27 5.78 9.27
C SER A 31 11.74 4.70 10.23
N SER A 32 12.93 4.87 10.80
CA SER A 32 13.42 4.02 11.90
C SER A 32 12.69 4.28 13.22
N ARG A 33 12.05 5.45 13.37
CA ARG A 33 11.28 5.84 14.57
C ARG A 33 9.95 6.49 14.13
N PRO A 34 8.96 5.68 13.73
CA PRO A 34 7.68 6.19 13.28
C PRO A 34 7.01 7.05 14.36
N GLY A 35 6.57 8.26 13.98
CA GLY A 35 5.95 9.24 14.88
C GLY A 35 6.92 10.24 15.52
N HIS A 36 8.23 10.01 15.45
CA HIS A 36 9.25 10.97 15.88
C HIS A 36 10.03 11.53 14.69
N ASP A 37 10.37 10.67 13.73
CA ASP A 37 10.98 11.05 12.45
C ASP A 37 9.97 10.89 11.32
N ILE A 38 9.53 12.03 10.78
CA ILE A 38 8.72 12.09 9.57
C ILE A 38 9.69 12.09 8.39
N VAL A 39 9.74 10.97 7.66
CA VAL A 39 10.69 10.78 6.56
C VAL A 39 10.12 11.17 5.20
N GLY A 40 8.80 11.38 5.09
CA GLY A 40 8.15 11.76 3.84
C GLY A 40 6.77 12.35 4.07
N GLN A 41 6.24 13.01 3.05
CA GLN A 41 4.90 13.59 3.06
C GLN A 41 4.14 13.16 1.82
N VAL A 42 2.87 12.81 1.98
CA VAL A 42 1.99 12.39 0.88
C VAL A 42 0.68 13.15 0.96
N SER A 43 0.24 13.70 -0.18
CA SER A 43 -1.06 14.40 -0.25
C SER A 43 -2.23 13.42 -0.23
N LEU A 44 -3.38 13.86 0.29
CA LEU A 44 -4.62 13.08 0.23
C LEU A 44 -4.98 12.62 -1.20
N ARG A 45 -4.65 13.43 -2.22
CA ARG A 45 -4.87 13.08 -3.63
C ARG A 45 -4.12 11.81 -4.02
N HIS A 46 -2.85 11.69 -3.64
CA HIS A 46 -2.05 10.49 -3.90
C HIS A 46 -2.61 9.27 -3.17
N ILE A 47 -3.06 9.42 -1.92
CA ILE A 47 -3.71 8.32 -1.18
C ILE A 47 -4.94 7.82 -1.94
N TYR A 48 -5.76 8.74 -2.47
CA TYR A 48 -6.94 8.40 -3.24
C TYR A 48 -6.61 7.70 -4.57
N GLU A 49 -5.60 8.19 -5.29
CA GLU A 49 -5.12 7.55 -6.53
C GLU A 49 -4.60 6.13 -6.26
N ILE A 50 -3.80 5.94 -5.21
CA ILE A 50 -3.31 4.62 -4.79
C ILE A 50 -4.48 3.72 -4.38
N ALA A 51 -5.46 4.24 -3.63
CA ALA A 51 -6.63 3.48 -3.22
C ALA A 51 -7.45 3.02 -4.41
N LYS A 52 -7.60 3.86 -5.44
CA LYS A 52 -8.31 3.51 -6.67
C LYS A 52 -7.60 2.39 -7.43
N ILE A 53 -6.30 2.55 -7.69
CA ILE A 53 -5.48 1.53 -8.35
C ILE A 53 -5.54 0.20 -7.58
N LYS A 54 -5.49 0.28 -6.25
CA LYS A 54 -5.49 -0.90 -5.39
C LYS A 54 -6.84 -1.57 -5.29
N SER A 55 -7.93 -0.81 -5.37
CA SER A 55 -9.29 -1.36 -5.39
C SER A 55 -9.60 -2.16 -6.66
N GLU A 56 -8.86 -1.92 -7.75
CA GLU A 56 -8.95 -2.69 -8.99
C GLU A 56 -8.20 -4.04 -8.90
N ASP A 57 -7.38 -4.25 -7.88
CA ASP A 57 -6.68 -5.51 -7.66
C ASP A 57 -7.60 -6.57 -7.03
N PRO A 58 -7.52 -7.84 -7.48
CA PRO A 58 -8.33 -8.92 -6.92
C PRO A 58 -8.13 -9.12 -5.40
N SER A 59 -7.01 -8.68 -4.81
CA SER A 59 -6.75 -8.77 -3.38
C SER A 59 -7.65 -7.83 -2.54
N PHE A 60 -8.22 -6.80 -3.17
CA PHE A 60 -9.13 -5.84 -2.52
C PHE A 60 -10.55 -5.90 -3.09
N ALA A 61 -10.85 -6.92 -3.91
CA ALA A 61 -12.18 -7.17 -4.44
C ALA A 61 -13.20 -7.32 -3.28
N GLY A 62 -14.09 -6.34 -3.14
CA GLY A 62 -15.11 -6.30 -2.09
C GLY A 62 -14.80 -5.37 -0.90
N VAL A 63 -13.66 -4.66 -0.91
CA VAL A 63 -13.34 -3.66 0.12
C VAL A 63 -13.76 -2.26 -0.37
N SER A 64 -14.56 -1.55 0.42
CA SER A 64 -14.94 -0.17 0.11
C SER A 64 -13.72 0.74 0.00
N LEU A 65 -13.74 1.68 -0.95
CA LEU A 65 -12.64 2.63 -1.19
C LEU A 65 -12.21 3.38 0.09
N GLU A 66 -13.17 3.75 0.94
CA GLU A 66 -12.91 4.40 2.22
C GLU A 66 -12.07 3.53 3.17
N SER A 67 -12.35 2.24 3.23
CA SER A 67 -11.58 1.27 4.03
C SER A 67 -10.16 1.10 3.48
N VAL A 68 -10.00 1.12 2.15
CA VAL A 68 -8.68 1.08 1.50
C VAL A 68 -7.89 2.35 1.85
N CYS A 69 -8.51 3.53 1.72
CA CYS A 69 -7.91 4.80 2.13
C CYS A 69 -7.47 4.78 3.59
N LYS A 70 -8.34 4.33 4.51
CA LYS A 70 -8.02 4.25 5.95
C LYS A 70 -6.84 3.30 6.21
N THR A 71 -6.77 2.19 5.48
CA THR A 71 -5.67 1.23 5.56
C THR A 71 -4.35 1.85 5.07
N LEU A 72 -4.39 2.61 3.97
CA LEU A 72 -3.23 3.33 3.44
C LEU A 72 -2.76 4.43 4.40
N ILE A 73 -3.68 5.17 5.01
CA ILE A 73 -3.40 6.20 6.02
C ILE A 73 -2.71 5.58 7.24
N GLY A 74 -3.22 4.46 7.74
CA GLY A 74 -2.60 3.73 8.86
C GLY A 74 -1.20 3.22 8.49
N SER A 75 -1.04 2.70 7.28
CA SER A 75 0.26 2.26 6.76
C SER A 75 1.25 3.43 6.65
N ALA A 76 0.83 4.57 6.11
CA ALA A 76 1.66 5.78 5.99
C ALA A 76 2.19 6.22 7.36
N LYS A 77 1.33 6.24 8.38
CA LYS A 77 1.71 6.58 9.75
C LYS A 77 2.78 5.63 10.31
N SER A 78 2.64 4.32 10.09
CA SER A 78 3.63 3.32 10.52
C SER A 78 4.96 3.43 9.77
N PHE A 79 4.97 3.99 8.56
CA PHE A 79 6.19 4.27 7.81
C PHE A 79 6.85 5.60 8.17
N GLY A 80 6.21 6.42 9.04
CA GLY A 80 6.65 7.78 9.33
C GLY A 80 6.41 8.75 8.17
N ILE A 81 5.33 8.52 7.41
CA ILE A 81 4.88 9.41 6.35
C ILE A 81 3.72 10.24 6.89
N GLU A 82 3.84 11.56 6.78
CA GLU A 82 2.77 12.48 7.16
C GLU A 82 1.83 12.75 5.98
N ILE A 83 0.54 12.84 6.27
CA ILE A 83 -0.48 13.09 5.24
C ILE A 83 -0.80 14.57 5.25
N VAL A 84 -0.43 15.24 4.16
CA VAL A 84 -0.74 16.65 3.95
C VAL A 84 -2.07 16.80 3.21
N ARG A 85 -2.82 17.84 3.57
CA ARG A 85 -4.07 18.22 2.91
C ARG A 85 -3.80 19.00 1.63
#